data_AF-A0A7X0BZF2-F1
#
_entry.id   AF-A0A7X0BZF2-F1
#
_cell.length_a   1.000
_cell.length_b   1.000
_cell.length_c   1.000
_cell.angle_alpha   90.00
_cell.angle_beta   90.00
_cell.angle_gamma   90.00
#
_symmetry.space_group_name_H-M   'P 1'
#
loop_
_entity.id
_entity.type
_entity.pdbx_description
1 polymer ?
#
loop_
_entity_poly.entity_id
_entity_poly.type
_entity_poly.pdbx_seq_one_letter_code
_entity_poly.pdbx_strand_id
1 'polypeptide(L)'
;MAIVINGTVDNHLGKIQRTELAEAVDAYALSGLEGIRKPDVGLFEIAAKRCGVNLAEGGWMVGVHLVADISGGRAAGLRATLQRRA
;
A
#
# COMPACT_ATOMS: atom_id res chain seq x y z
N MET A 1 1.93 -2.81 -9.90
CA MET A 1 1.60 -1.72 -8.97
C MET A 1 0.57 -2.18 -7.97
N ALA A 2 0.84 -1.99 -6.68
CA ALA A 2 -0.09 -2.33 -5.60
C ALA A 2 -0.58 -1.07 -4.87
N ILE A 3 -1.76 -1.17 -4.25
CA ILE A 3 -2.29 -0.14 -3.35
C ILE A 3 -2.21 -0.63 -1.89
N VAL A 4 -1.65 0.18 -1.01
CA VAL A 4 -1.54 -0.12 0.44
C VAL A 4 -2.30 0.92 1.26
N ILE A 5 -3.36 0.51 1.96
CA ILE A 5 -4.27 1.44 2.67
C ILE A 5 -4.44 1.03 4.13
N ASN A 6 -4.30 2.00 5.03
CA ASN A 6 -4.79 1.87 6.40
C ASN A 6 -6.29 2.16 6.41
N GLY A 7 -7.14 1.13 6.37
CA GLY A 7 -8.60 1.28 6.33
C GLY A 7 -9.31 0.01 6.81
N THR A 8 -10.52 0.15 7.34
CA THR A 8 -11.35 -0.97 7.81
C THR A 8 -12.09 -1.66 6.66
N VAL A 9 -12.42 -2.94 6.83
CA VAL A 9 -13.05 -3.82 5.82
C VAL A 9 -14.35 -3.22 5.28
N ASP A 10 -15.14 -2.58 6.15
CA ASP A 10 -16.52 -2.20 5.84
C ASP A 10 -16.67 -0.88 5.07
N ASN A 11 -15.60 -0.08 4.91
CA ASN A 11 -15.69 1.24 4.25
C ASN A 11 -15.12 1.29 2.81
N HIS A 12 -14.48 0.22 2.33
CA HIS A 12 -13.70 0.31 1.08
C HIS A 12 -13.91 -0.79 0.03
N LEU A 13 -14.48 -1.95 0.35
CA LEU A 13 -14.77 -2.95 -0.69
C LEU A 13 -15.75 -2.37 -1.74
N GLY A 14 -16.78 -1.65 -1.28
CA GLY A 14 -17.74 -0.98 -2.16
C GLY A 14 -17.19 0.24 -2.91
N LYS A 15 -16.08 0.85 -2.47
CA LYS A 15 -15.44 1.98 -3.18
C LYS A 15 -14.38 1.52 -4.18
N ILE A 16 -13.59 0.49 -3.85
CA ILE A 16 -12.60 -0.08 -4.77
C ILE A 16 -13.31 -0.77 -5.95
N GLN A 17 -14.45 -1.44 -5.72
CA GLN A 17 -15.26 -2.02 -6.79
C GLN A 17 -16.01 -0.99 -7.64
N ARG A 18 -16.35 0.19 -7.10
CA ARG A 18 -17.10 1.25 -7.81
C ARG A 18 -16.23 2.26 -8.57
N THR A 19 -14.91 2.19 -8.48
CA THR A 19 -14.02 3.24 -9.03
C THR A 19 -13.16 2.77 -10.20
N GLU A 20 -13.39 1.58 -10.76
CA GLU A 20 -12.53 0.95 -11.80
C GLU A 20 -11.05 0.80 -11.37
N LEU A 21 -10.70 1.22 -10.15
CA LEU A 21 -9.35 1.21 -9.62
C LEU A 21 -8.81 -0.21 -9.43
N ALA A 22 -9.72 -1.18 -9.30
CA ALA A 22 -9.39 -2.59 -9.26
C ALA A 22 -8.77 -3.11 -10.57
N GLU A 23 -9.07 -2.50 -11.71
CA GLU A 23 -8.49 -2.87 -13.01
C GLU A 23 -7.16 -2.16 -13.28
N ALA A 24 -6.91 -1.03 -12.60
CA ALA A 24 -5.70 -0.24 -12.76
C ALA A 24 -4.51 -0.75 -11.92
N VAL A 25 -4.73 -1.70 -11.02
CA VAL A 25 -3.71 -2.21 -10.09
C VAL A 25 -3.67 -3.71 -10.04
N ASP A 26 -2.47 -4.27 -9.90
CA ASP A 26 -2.28 -5.72 -9.85
C ASP A 26 -2.73 -6.30 -8.50
N ALA A 27 -2.71 -5.49 -7.43
CA ALA A 27 -3.10 -5.90 -6.10
C ALA A 27 -3.45 -4.75 -5.16
N TYR A 28 -4.11 -5.10 -4.06
CA TYR A 28 -4.35 -4.21 -2.92
C TYR A 28 -4.08 -4.93 -1.58
N ALA A 29 -3.63 -4.18 -0.58
CA ALA A 29 -3.49 -4.61 0.81
C ALA A 29 -4.19 -3.59 1.73
N LEU A 30 -5.14 -4.07 2.53
CA LEU A 30 -5.98 -3.24 3.39
C LEU A 30 -5.74 -3.63 4.84
N SER A 31 -5.35 -2.68 5.68
CA SER A 31 -4.99 -3.00 7.07
C SER A 31 -6.12 -3.68 7.85
N GLY A 32 -7.37 -3.37 7.54
CA GLY A 32 -8.55 -3.98 8.16
C GLY A 32 -8.74 -5.44 7.77
N LEU A 33 -8.30 -5.85 6.58
CA LEU A 33 -8.31 -7.25 6.15
C LEU A 33 -7.12 -8.02 6.71
N GLU A 34 -5.95 -7.39 6.73
CA GLU A 34 -4.70 -8.09 7.08
C GLU A 34 -4.41 -8.06 8.60
N GLY A 35 -5.11 -7.22 9.37
CA GLY A 35 -4.81 -6.99 10.80
C GLY A 35 -3.48 -6.26 11.06
N ILE A 36 -2.75 -5.92 10.01
CA ILE A 36 -1.45 -5.23 10.04
C ILE A 36 -1.62 -3.86 9.40
N ARG A 37 -1.03 -2.80 9.99
CA ARG A 37 -1.15 -1.43 9.47
C ARG A 37 0.22 -0.82 9.20
N LYS A 38 0.30 0.03 8.18
CA LYS A 38 1.44 0.93 8.02
C LYS A 38 1.62 1.75 9.32
N PRO A 39 2.87 1.96 9.78
CA PRO A 39 4.13 1.80 9.05
C PRO A 39 4.75 0.39 9.11
N ASP A 40 4.05 -0.62 9.62
CA ASP A 40 4.57 -1.99 9.66
C ASP A 40 4.91 -2.51 8.26
N VAL A 41 6.11 -3.07 8.11
CA VAL A 41 6.65 -3.61 6.85
C VAL A 41 5.78 -4.74 6.31
N GLY A 42 5.14 -5.53 7.18
CA GLY A 42 4.33 -6.68 6.80
C GLY A 42 3.19 -6.32 5.85
N LEU A 43 2.59 -5.12 5.95
CA LEU A 43 1.54 -4.72 5.03
C LEU A 43 2.08 -4.43 3.61
N PHE A 44 3.31 -3.96 3.49
CA PHE A 44 3.98 -3.77 2.19
C PHE A 44 4.40 -5.12 1.58
N GLU A 45 4.85 -6.06 2.41
CA GLU A 45 5.21 -7.42 1.98
C GLU A 45 4.00 -8.17 1.42
N ILE A 46 2.85 -8.05 2.07
CA ILE A 46 1.58 -8.62 1.59
C ILE A 46 1.23 -8.06 0.21
N ALA A 47 1.36 -6.74 0.03
CA ALA A 47 1.09 -6.10 -1.25
C ALA A 47 2.04 -6.58 -2.35
N ALA A 48 3.35 -6.66 -2.08
CA ALA A 48 4.34 -7.16 -3.02
C ALA A 48 4.08 -8.62 -3.42
N LYS A 49 3.82 -9.47 -2.43
CA LYS A 49 3.50 -10.89 -2.65
C LYS A 49 2.28 -11.08 -3.55
N ARG A 50 1.24 -10.24 -3.39
CA ARG A 50 0.05 -10.28 -4.25
C ARG A 50 0.33 -9.83 -5.69
N CYS A 51 1.31 -8.94 -5.88
CA CYS A 51 1.82 -8.60 -7.20
C CYS A 51 2.80 -9.65 -7.77
N GLY A 52 3.08 -10.76 -7.06
CA GLY A 52 4.04 -11.77 -7.50
C GLY A 52 5.50 -11.31 -7.46
N VAL A 53 5.81 -10.25 -6.70
CA VAL A 53 7.17 -9.68 -6.59
C VAL A 53 7.67 -9.72 -5.16
N ASN A 54 8.98 -9.60 -4.99
CA ASN A 54 9.63 -9.47 -3.69
C ASN A 54 10.07 -8.02 -3.46
N LEU A 55 9.83 -7.45 -2.27
CA LEU A 55 10.31 -6.10 -1.92
C LEU A 55 11.84 -5.94 -2.04
N ALA A 56 12.61 -7.03 -1.92
CA ALA A 56 14.05 -7.04 -2.13
C ALA A 56 14.46 -6.65 -3.56
N GLU A 57 13.56 -6.77 -4.54
CA GLU A 57 13.77 -6.29 -5.92
C GLU A 57 13.64 -4.76 -6.02
N GLY A 58 13.25 -4.11 -4.92
CA GLY A 58 13.10 -2.67 -4.79
C GLY A 58 11.76 -2.18 -5.32
N GLY A 59 11.64 -0.85 -5.41
CA GLY A 59 10.42 -0.20 -5.88
C GLY A 59 10.25 1.19 -5.31
N TRP A 60 9.04 1.73 -5.46
CA TRP A 60 8.67 3.05 -4.97
C TRP A 60 7.44 2.97 -4.07
N MET A 61 7.49 3.69 -2.94
CA MET A 61 6.33 4.04 -2.14
C MET A 61 5.99 5.51 -2.39
N VAL A 62 4.77 5.76 -2.86
CA VAL A 62 4.22 7.10 -3.05
C VAL A 62 3.07 7.27 -2.08
N GLY A 63 3.12 8.29 -1.24
CA GLY A 63 2.07 8.52 -0.26
C GLY A 63 2.09 9.92 0.32
N VAL A 64 1.12 10.22 1.18
CA VAL A 64 0.87 11.56 1.73
C VAL A 64 1.22 11.66 3.21
N HIS A 65 1.46 10.53 3.89
CA HIS A 65 1.71 10.48 5.32
C HIS A 65 3.17 10.16 5.62
N LEU A 66 3.86 11.08 6.31
CA LEU A 66 5.29 10.94 6.62
C LEU A 66 5.64 9.62 7.32
N VAL A 67 4.93 9.26 8.39
CA VAL A 67 5.22 8.02 9.12
C VAL A 67 4.73 6.78 8.36
N ALA A 68 3.41 6.67 8.14
CA ALA A 68 2.82 5.49 7.54
C ALA A 68 3.40 5.16 6.14
N ASP A 69 3.57 6.17 5.28
CA ASP A 69 4.00 5.93 3.90
C ASP A 69 5.51 6.07 3.74
N ILE A 70 6.10 7.17 4.24
CA ILE A 70 7.51 7.47 3.95
C ILE A 70 8.44 6.65 4.84
N SER A 71 8.25 6.69 6.15
CA SER A 71 9.04 5.86 7.07
C SER A 71 8.76 4.37 6.87
N GLY A 72 7.49 3.99 6.72
CA GLY A 72 7.10 2.60 6.44
C GLY A 72 7.68 2.07 5.13
N GLY A 73 7.56 2.84 4.04
CA GLY A 73 8.13 2.46 2.75
C GLY A 73 9.65 2.33 2.78
N ARG A 74 10.35 3.24 3.47
CA ARG A 74 11.82 3.14 3.65
C ARG A 74 12.21 1.92 4.47
N ALA A 75 11.48 1.62 5.55
CA ALA A 75 11.72 0.43 6.36
C ALA A 75 11.51 -0.86 5.56
N ALA A 76 10.60 -0.84 4.58
CA ALA A 76 10.33 -1.91 3.64
C ALA A 76 11.35 -2.00 2.48
N GLY A 77 12.42 -1.18 2.47
CA GLY A 77 13.44 -1.17 1.42
C GLY A 77 13.05 -0.40 0.16
N LEU A 78 11.93 0.32 0.17
CA LEU A 78 11.43 1.06 -0.99
C LEU A 78 11.97 2.50 -1.01
N ARG A 79 12.13 3.05 -2.23
CA ARG A 79 12.32 4.49 -2.41
C ARG A 79 11.00 5.19 -2.08
N ALA A 80 10.98 6.09 -1.11
CA ALA A 80 9.74 6.71 -0.66
C ALA A 80 9.68 8.21 -0.97
N THR A 81 8.58 8.65 -1.60
CA THR A 81 8.35 10.06 -1.94
C THR A 81 7.00 10.55 -1.41
N LEU A 82 6.99 11.77 -0.89
CA LEU A 82 5.81 12.42 -0.35
C LEU A 82 5.06 13.15 -1.47
N GLN A 83 3.83 12.73 -1.71
CA GLN A 83 2.91 13.46 -2.58
C GLN A 83 2.37 14.69 -1.83
N ARG A 84 2.80 15.87 -2.25
CA ARG A 84 2.25 17.16 -1.80
C ARG A 84 1.35 17.69 -2.91
N ARG A 85 0.13 18.13 -2.58
CA ARG A 85 -0.69 18.89 -3.54
C ARG A 85 -0.14 20.32 -3.58
N ALA A 86 0.11 20.82 -4.78
CA ALA A 86 0.43 22.22 -5.05
C ALA A 86 -0.81 23.10 -4.88
#